data_AF-A0A815US54-F1
#
_entry.id   AF-A0A815US54-F1
#
_cell.length_a   1.000
_cell.length_b   1.000
_cell.length_c   1.000
_cell.angle_alpha   90.00
_cell.angle_beta   90.00
_cell.angle_gamma   90.00
#
_symmetry.space_group_name_H-M   'P 1'
#
loop_
_entity.id
_entity.type
_entity.pdbx_description
1 polymer ?
#
loop_
_entity_poly.entity_id
_entity_poly.type
_entity_poly.pdbx_seq_one_letter_code
_entity_poly.pdbx_strand_id
1 'polypeptide(L)'
;MFIDFCLILLTFVNNDSGKSCYNQTLKQNGEKATYYVNRALCYIKLKRWDKVYQDVRHSLDLDPNYIKAHAYLGQYYIEQQQYDEAITCFKRALELCKIQNKNFGNEIQRLLHYPQKCRFSLMEQNRIENDNSLQTYLHSLIQTDKERRMQLCIEKYLEDNKVNINK
;
A
#
# COMPACT_ATOMS: atom_id res chain seq x y z
N MET A 1 22.03 20.34 2.23
CA MET A 1 22.52 19.08 2.85
C MET A 1 21.74 17.80 2.52
N PHE A 2 20.43 17.80 2.23
CA PHE A 2 19.78 16.61 1.61
C PHE A 2 20.09 16.46 0.12
N ILE A 3 20.41 17.59 -0.52
CA ILE A 3 20.63 17.71 -1.97
C ILE A 3 22.13 17.72 -2.31
N ASP A 4 23.03 17.83 -1.32
CA ASP A 4 24.47 17.89 -1.64
C ASP A 4 25.07 16.51 -1.92
N PHE A 5 24.41 15.42 -1.52
CA PHE A 5 24.67 14.08 -2.06
C PHE A 5 23.93 13.82 -3.37
N CYS A 6 22.90 14.61 -3.71
CA CYS A 6 22.25 14.53 -5.02
C CYS A 6 23.15 15.06 -6.14
N LEU A 7 24.13 15.92 -5.87
CA LEU A 7 25.06 16.40 -6.91
C LEU A 7 26.03 15.31 -7.39
N ILE A 8 26.33 14.30 -6.57
CA ILE A 8 27.03 13.08 -7.00
C ILE A 8 26.06 12.11 -7.70
N LEU A 9 24.78 12.10 -7.35
CA LEU A 9 23.78 11.22 -7.98
C LEU A 9 23.24 11.74 -9.33
N LEU A 10 23.33 13.05 -9.61
CA LEU A 10 22.91 13.64 -10.88
C LEU A 10 23.88 13.32 -12.03
N THR A 11 25.16 13.05 -11.75
CA THR A 11 26.11 12.54 -12.76
C THR A 11 25.91 11.05 -13.08
N PHE A 12 25.07 10.34 -12.33
CA PHE A 12 24.84 8.89 -12.44
C PHE A 12 23.57 8.49 -13.19
N VAL A 13 22.78 9.44 -13.69
CA VAL A 13 21.58 9.15 -14.48
C VAL A 13 21.91 8.48 -15.83
N ASN A 14 23.16 8.62 -16.32
CA ASN A 14 23.50 8.27 -17.71
C ASN A 14 24.42 7.08 -17.95
N ASN A 15 24.88 6.31 -16.97
CA ASN A 15 25.85 5.24 -17.27
C ASN A 15 25.54 3.94 -16.54
N ASP A 16 25.59 2.84 -17.30
CA ASP A 16 25.45 1.38 -17.04
C ASP A 16 26.22 0.79 -15.84
N SER A 17 26.37 1.56 -14.78
CA SER A 17 27.37 1.40 -13.74
C SER A 17 26.73 1.27 -12.36
N GLY A 18 25.60 0.57 -12.29
CA GLY A 18 25.05 0.08 -11.01
C GLY A 18 26.09 -0.71 -10.20
N LYS A 19 27.07 -1.35 -10.87
CA LYS A 19 28.23 -2.02 -10.27
C LYS A 19 29.27 -1.07 -9.64
N SER A 20 29.38 0.18 -10.09
CA SER A 20 30.40 1.12 -9.59
C SER A 20 30.07 1.68 -8.20
N CYS A 21 28.79 1.96 -7.93
CA CYS A 21 28.31 2.38 -6.61
C CYS A 21 28.58 1.34 -5.50
N TYR A 22 28.62 0.04 -5.85
CA TYR A 22 28.99 -1.04 -4.90
C TYR A 22 30.41 -0.87 -4.38
N ASN A 23 31.36 -0.57 -5.25
CA ASN A 23 32.78 -0.55 -4.92
C ASN A 23 33.19 0.72 -4.14
N GLN A 24 32.42 1.79 -4.29
CA GLN A 24 32.71 3.07 -3.61
C GLN A 24 32.20 3.09 -2.17
N THR A 25 31.07 2.41 -1.91
CA THR A 25 30.58 2.16 -0.54
C THR A 25 31.47 1.17 0.23
N LEU A 26 32.10 0.22 -0.47
CA LEU A 26 33.10 -0.71 0.07
C LEU A 26 34.36 -0.03 0.66
N LYS A 27 34.70 1.19 0.21
CA LYS A 27 35.95 1.88 0.61
C LYS A 27 35.80 2.80 1.83
N GLN A 28 34.59 3.22 2.16
CA GLN A 28 34.37 4.04 3.35
C GLN A 28 33.83 3.12 4.44
N ASN A 29 34.69 2.82 5.42
CA ASN A 29 34.36 2.14 6.67
C ASN A 29 33.21 2.88 7.40
N GLY A 30 31.98 2.64 6.95
CA GLY A 30 30.77 3.25 7.46
C GLY A 30 29.99 2.24 8.29
N GLU A 31 29.54 2.68 9.45
CA GLU A 31 28.68 1.96 10.39
C GLU A 31 27.74 0.97 9.67
N LYS A 32 27.84 -0.32 10.02
CA LYS A 32 27.36 -1.45 9.21
C LYS A 32 25.93 -1.29 8.68
N ALA A 33 25.01 -0.65 9.41
CA ALA A 33 23.62 -0.42 9.01
C ALA A 33 23.44 0.60 7.86
N THR A 34 24.29 1.63 7.79
CA THR A 34 24.19 2.72 6.80
C THR A 34 24.49 2.23 5.38
N TYR A 35 25.41 1.27 5.26
CA TYR A 35 25.78 0.62 4.00
C TYR A 35 24.56 -0.02 3.33
N TYR A 36 23.84 -0.87 4.06
CA TYR A 36 22.69 -1.59 3.51
C TYR A 36 21.58 -0.62 3.07
N VAL A 37 21.37 0.49 3.78
CA VAL A 37 20.39 1.51 3.36
C VAL A 37 20.80 2.26 2.10
N ASN A 38 22.08 2.60 1.97
CA ASN A 38 22.57 3.26 0.75
C ASN A 38 22.44 2.31 -0.45
N ARG A 39 22.70 1.02 -0.25
CA ARG A 39 22.50 -0.01 -1.27
C ARG A 39 21.02 -0.23 -1.59
N ALA A 40 20.16 -0.26 -0.58
CA ALA A 40 18.71 -0.31 -0.74
C ALA A 40 18.19 0.87 -1.58
N LEU A 41 18.70 2.09 -1.34
CA LEU A 41 18.34 3.26 -2.15
C LEU A 41 18.71 3.07 -3.64
N CYS A 42 19.88 2.50 -3.94
CA CYS A 42 20.23 2.15 -5.31
C CYS A 42 19.25 1.13 -5.90
N TYR A 43 18.85 0.10 -5.13
CA TYR A 43 17.86 -0.87 -5.57
C TYR A 43 16.47 -0.27 -5.78
N ILE A 44 16.05 0.71 -4.96
CA ILE A 44 14.81 1.47 -5.15
C ILE A 44 14.83 2.18 -6.50
N LYS A 45 15.94 2.85 -6.86
CA LYS A 45 16.09 3.50 -8.17
C LYS A 45 16.05 2.51 -9.34
N LEU A 46 16.55 1.30 -9.12
CA LEU A 46 16.48 0.19 -10.07
C LEU A 46 15.15 -0.60 -10.01
N LYS A 47 14.18 -0.20 -9.16
CA LYS A 47 12.91 -0.88 -8.92
C LYS A 47 13.04 -2.37 -8.54
N ARG A 48 14.14 -2.73 -7.86
CA ARG A 48 14.41 -4.11 -7.39
C ARG A 48 13.95 -4.29 -5.95
N TRP A 49 12.65 -4.30 -5.73
CA TRP A 49 12.03 -4.26 -4.40
C TRP A 49 12.37 -5.45 -3.49
N ASP A 50 12.57 -6.65 -4.04
CA ASP A 50 12.98 -7.83 -3.25
C ASP A 50 14.31 -7.63 -2.53
N LYS A 51 15.26 -6.99 -3.22
CA LYS A 51 16.58 -6.68 -2.66
C LYS A 51 16.54 -5.51 -1.69
N VAL A 52 15.64 -4.54 -1.93
CA VAL A 52 15.37 -3.44 -0.99
C VAL A 52 14.95 -4.02 0.36
N TYR A 53 14.00 -4.95 0.38
CA TYR A 53 13.52 -5.55 1.62
C TYR A 53 14.64 -6.26 2.40
N GLN A 54 15.45 -7.08 1.72
CA GLN A 54 16.56 -7.81 2.35
C GLN A 54 17.57 -6.84 2.98
N ASP A 55 17.97 -5.81 2.25
CA ASP A 55 18.95 -4.83 2.73
C ASP A 55 18.41 -3.96 3.86
N VAL A 56 17.16 -3.51 3.74
CA VAL A 56 16.51 -2.71 4.79
C VAL A 56 16.34 -3.55 6.06
N ARG A 57 15.99 -4.83 5.95
CA ARG A 57 15.92 -5.75 7.09
C ARG A 57 17.28 -5.93 7.75
N HIS A 58 18.32 -6.24 6.99
CA HIS A 58 19.67 -6.35 7.54
C HIS A 58 20.17 -5.04 8.18
N SER A 59 19.79 -3.89 7.62
CA SER A 59 20.08 -2.61 8.26
C SER A 59 19.41 -2.50 9.63
N LEU A 60 18.14 -2.87 9.74
CA LEU A 60 17.38 -2.85 11.00
C LEU A 60 17.86 -3.90 12.00
N ASP A 61 18.37 -5.04 11.55
CA ASP A 61 18.98 -6.05 12.41
C ASP A 61 20.27 -5.52 13.06
N LEU A 62 20.98 -4.63 12.36
CA LEU A 62 22.21 -3.99 12.85
C LEU A 62 21.95 -2.74 13.68
N ASP A 63 21.02 -1.89 13.24
CA ASP A 63 20.54 -0.71 13.97
C ASP A 63 19.01 -0.63 13.89
N PRO A 64 18.30 -1.14 14.92
CA PRO A 64 16.84 -1.10 14.98
C PRO A 64 16.26 0.32 15.00
N ASN A 65 17.07 1.32 15.36
CA ASN A 65 16.67 2.71 15.50
C ASN A 65 17.05 3.55 14.27
N TYR A 66 17.46 2.91 13.17
CA TYR A 66 17.86 3.64 11.98
C TYR A 66 16.65 4.19 11.21
N ILE A 67 16.46 5.52 11.32
CA ILE A 67 15.30 6.24 10.77
C ILE A 67 15.09 5.96 9.28
N LYS A 68 16.16 6.01 8.47
CA LYS A 68 16.09 5.84 7.02
C LYS A 68 15.69 4.42 6.63
N ALA A 69 16.10 3.41 7.39
CA ALA A 69 15.69 2.04 7.13
C ALA A 69 14.18 1.86 7.33
N HIS A 70 13.61 2.41 8.42
CA HIS A 70 12.15 2.41 8.62
C HIS A 70 11.40 3.15 7.50
N ALA A 71 11.94 4.28 7.02
CA ALA A 71 11.33 5.02 5.91
C ALA A 71 11.34 4.22 4.59
N TYR A 72 12.45 3.54 4.26
CA TYR A 72 12.52 2.70 3.05
C TYR A 72 11.72 1.40 3.19
N LEU A 73 11.56 0.87 4.40
CA LEU A 73 10.63 -0.24 4.66
C LEU A 73 9.18 0.20 4.38
N GLY A 74 8.82 1.41 4.81
CA GLY A 74 7.52 2.00 4.48
C GLY A 74 7.32 2.17 2.97
N GLN A 75 8.37 2.56 2.25
CA GLN A 75 8.32 2.65 0.79
C GLN A 75 8.17 1.28 0.11
N TYR A 76 8.84 0.24 0.62
CA TYR A 76 8.65 -1.13 0.16
C TYR A 76 7.19 -1.59 0.32
N TYR A 77 6.58 -1.35 1.48
CA TYR A 77 5.18 -1.73 1.72
C TYR A 77 4.18 -0.94 0.86
N ILE A 78 4.47 0.32 0.51
CA ILE A 78 3.68 1.07 -0.48
C ILE A 78 3.62 0.33 -1.80
N GLU A 79 4.76 -0.19 -2.28
CA GLU A 79 4.85 -0.88 -3.57
C GLU A 79 4.15 -2.24 -3.54
N GLN A 80 4.13 -2.89 -2.37
CA GLN A 80 3.32 -4.10 -2.15
C GLN A 80 1.84 -3.80 -1.88
N GLN A 81 1.41 -2.54 -1.97
CA GLN A 81 0.04 -2.08 -1.69
C GLN A 81 -0.43 -2.37 -0.24
N GLN A 82 0.53 -2.65 0.64
CA GLN A 82 0.34 -2.89 2.07
C GLN A 82 0.39 -1.55 2.82
N TYR A 83 -0.69 -0.78 2.68
CA TYR A 83 -0.70 0.62 3.13
C TYR A 83 -0.69 0.78 4.66
N ASP A 84 -1.26 -0.17 5.40
CA ASP A 84 -1.27 -0.11 6.87
C ASP A 84 0.13 -0.36 7.44
N GLU A 85 0.84 -1.37 6.94
CA GLU A 85 2.22 -1.67 7.28
C GLU A 85 3.14 -0.49 6.90
N ALA A 86 2.93 0.11 5.73
CA ALA A 86 3.65 1.31 5.32
C ALA A 86 3.47 2.46 6.33
N ILE A 87 2.22 2.74 6.74
CA ILE A 87 1.91 3.79 7.73
C ILE A 87 2.59 3.51 9.06
N THR A 88 2.60 2.26 9.54
CA THR A 88 3.27 1.92 10.81
C THR A 88 4.78 2.17 10.73
N CYS A 89 5.42 1.81 9.63
CA CYS A 89 6.86 2.05 9.42
C CYS A 89 7.20 3.55 9.40
N PHE A 90 6.41 4.36 8.68
CA PHE A 90 6.63 5.80 8.65
C PHE A 90 6.36 6.47 10.00
N LYS A 91 5.34 6.03 10.74
CA LYS A 91 5.11 6.50 12.12
C LYS A 91 6.29 6.19 13.02
N ARG A 92 6.84 4.97 12.93
CA ARG A 92 8.04 4.58 13.68
C ARG A 92 9.25 5.44 13.33
N ALA A 93 9.45 5.72 12.04
CA ALA A 93 10.49 6.63 11.58
C ALA A 93 10.33 8.05 12.17
N LEU A 94 9.10 8.58 12.22
CA LEU A 94 8.80 9.89 12.83
C LEU A 94 9.06 9.91 14.34
N GLU A 95 8.70 8.85 15.07
CA GLU A 95 9.02 8.71 16.50
C GLU A 95 10.53 8.75 16.72
N LEU A 96 11.29 7.99 15.93
CA LEU A 96 12.73 7.95 16.01
C LEU A 96 13.37 9.30 15.64
N CYS A 97 12.81 10.06 14.69
CA CYS A 97 13.24 11.43 14.40
C CYS A 97 13.13 12.33 15.63
N LYS A 98 12.01 12.25 16.36
CA LYS A 98 11.78 13.04 17.57
C LYS A 98 12.75 12.64 18.67
N ILE A 99 12.92 11.34 18.90
CA ILE A 99 13.83 10.80 19.93
C ILE A 99 15.28 11.21 19.65
N GLN A 100 15.71 11.14 18.38
CA GLN A 100 17.09 11.45 17.98
C GLN A 100 17.30 12.94 17.65
N ASN A 101 16.27 13.80 17.80
CA ASN A 101 16.30 15.22 17.42
C ASN A 101 16.83 15.48 16.00
N LYS A 102 16.41 14.67 15.02
CA LYS A 102 16.83 14.80 13.61
C LYS A 102 15.74 15.47 12.76
N ASN A 103 16.15 16.34 11.84
CA ASN A 103 15.27 17.17 11.00
C ASN A 103 14.57 16.45 9.84
N PHE A 104 14.51 15.11 9.83
CA PHE A 104 13.86 14.32 8.76
C PHE A 104 12.33 14.30 8.85
N GLY A 105 11.75 14.82 9.93
CA GLY A 105 10.31 14.71 10.22
C GLY A 105 9.41 15.22 9.09
N ASN A 106 9.73 16.39 8.51
CA ASN A 106 8.92 17.00 7.45
C ASN A 106 8.88 16.16 6.17
N GLU A 107 10.01 15.53 5.81
CA GLU A 107 10.09 14.69 4.61
C GLU A 107 9.33 13.38 4.80
N ILE A 108 9.51 12.74 5.96
CA ILE A 108 8.80 11.49 6.29
C ILE A 108 7.30 11.76 6.39
N GLN A 109 6.88 12.92 6.89
CA GLN A 109 5.48 13.32 6.95
C GLN A 109 4.88 13.48 5.55
N ARG A 110 5.63 14.02 4.57
CA ARG A 110 5.19 14.05 3.17
C ARG A 110 5.04 12.65 2.59
N LEU A 111 5.98 11.75 2.88
CA LEU A 111 5.93 10.35 2.43
C LEU A 111 4.75 9.59 3.06
N LEU A 112 4.42 9.88 4.32
CA LEU A 112 3.31 9.27 5.05
C LEU A 112 1.93 9.62 4.47
N HIS A 113 1.78 10.79 3.83
CA HIS A 113 0.49 11.22 3.28
C HIS A 113 -0.01 10.32 2.14
N TYR A 114 0.91 9.80 1.31
CA TYR A 114 0.55 8.93 0.18
C TYR A 114 -0.15 7.62 0.60
N PRO A 115 0.45 6.76 1.46
CA PRO A 115 -0.20 5.52 1.88
C PRO A 115 -1.47 5.78 2.70
N GLN A 116 -1.56 6.89 3.46
CA GLN A 116 -2.80 7.28 4.15
C GLN A 116 -3.95 7.53 3.17
N LYS A 117 -3.67 8.26 2.09
CA LYS A 117 -4.65 8.53 1.03
C LYS A 117 -5.06 7.23 0.33
N CYS A 118 -4.10 6.38 -0.03
CA CYS A 118 -4.38 5.09 -0.68
C CYS A 118 -5.20 4.16 0.22
N ARG A 119 -4.85 4.06 1.51
CA ARG A 119 -5.62 3.30 2.49
C ARG A 119 -7.06 3.79 2.59
N PHE A 120 -7.27 5.11 2.69
CA PHE A 120 -8.62 5.67 2.75
C PHE A 120 -9.42 5.35 1.49
N SER A 121 -8.79 5.48 0.31
CA SER A 121 -9.40 5.12 -0.97
C SER A 121 -9.80 3.64 -1.02
N LEU A 122 -8.95 2.73 -0.52
CA LEU A 122 -9.22 1.30 -0.48
C LEU A 122 -10.39 0.97 0.48
N MET A 123 -10.40 1.60 1.65
CA MET A 123 -11.50 1.43 2.62
C MET A 123 -12.84 1.90 2.04
N GLU A 124 -12.85 3.03 1.33
CA GLU A 124 -14.07 3.54 0.70
C GLU A 124 -14.54 2.63 -0.45
N GLN A 125 -13.63 2.10 -1.26
CA GLN A 125 -13.97 1.11 -2.30
C GLN A 125 -14.62 -0.14 -1.70
N ASN A 126 -14.03 -0.70 -0.64
CA ASN A 126 -14.58 -1.88 0.04
C ASN A 126 -15.96 -1.59 0.63
N ARG A 127 -16.17 -0.39 1.18
CA ARG A 127 -17.48 0.03 1.67
C ARG A 127 -18.52 0.09 0.54
N ILE A 128 -18.19 0.75 -0.57
CA ILE A 128 -19.06 0.85 -1.74
C ILE A 128 -19.39 -0.54 -2.30
N GLU A 129 -18.41 -1.43 -2.36
CA GLU A 129 -18.61 -2.81 -2.82
C GLU A 129 -19.55 -3.61 -1.92
N ASN A 130 -19.41 -3.47 -0.60
CA ASN A 130 -20.33 -4.07 0.37
C ASN A 130 -21.75 -3.53 0.22
N ASP A 131 -21.90 -2.20 0.08
CA ASP A 131 -23.19 -1.54 -0.11
C ASP A 131 -23.86 -2.01 -1.42
N ASN A 132 -23.09 -2.10 -2.52
CA ASN A 132 -23.57 -2.61 -3.81
C ASN A 132 -23.99 -4.10 -3.73
N SER A 133 -23.22 -4.91 -3.01
CA SER A 133 -23.53 -6.33 -2.80
C SER A 133 -24.84 -6.49 -2.04
N LEU A 134 -25.02 -5.70 -0.98
CA LEU A 134 -26.25 -5.67 -0.20
C LEU A 134 -27.45 -5.19 -1.03
N GLN A 135 -27.27 -4.13 -1.82
CA GLN A 135 -28.31 -3.61 -2.71
C GLN A 135 -28.74 -4.65 -3.74
N THR A 136 -27.78 -5.37 -4.34
CA THR A 136 -28.05 -6.43 -5.31
C THR A 136 -28.83 -7.58 -4.68
N TYR A 137 -28.46 -7.98 -3.46
CA TYR A 137 -29.17 -9.00 -2.69
C TYR A 137 -30.60 -8.59 -2.33
N LEU A 138 -30.80 -7.34 -1.89
CA LEU A 138 -32.14 -6.83 -1.60
C LEU A 138 -33.00 -6.75 -2.87
N HIS A 139 -32.42 -6.32 -3.98
CA HIS A 139 -33.11 -6.27 -5.26
C HIS A 139 -33.58 -7.66 -5.70
N SER A 140 -32.75 -8.70 -5.57
CA SER A 140 -33.14 -10.07 -5.94
C SER A 140 -34.25 -10.62 -5.03
N LEU A 141 -34.22 -10.34 -3.73
CA LEU A 141 -35.30 -10.69 -2.80
C LEU A 141 -36.62 -10.02 -3.18
N ILE A 142 -36.59 -8.74 -3.56
CA ILE A 142 -37.79 -8.02 -3.98
C ILE A 142 -38.35 -8.59 -5.29
N GLN A 143 -37.48 -8.87 -6.28
CA GLN A 143 -37.94 -9.44 -7.54
C GLN A 143 -38.53 -10.84 -7.36
N THR A 144 -37.89 -11.68 -6.55
CA THR A 144 -38.40 -13.03 -6.27
C THR A 144 -39.73 -13.00 -5.52
N ASP A 145 -39.90 -12.12 -4.52
CA ASP A 145 -41.20 -11.95 -3.85
C ASP A 145 -42.27 -11.41 -4.80
N LYS A 146 -41.91 -10.46 -5.69
CA LYS A 146 -42.81 -9.93 -6.72
C LYS A 146 -43.26 -11.03 -7.69
N GLU A 147 -42.33 -11.84 -8.21
CA GLU A 147 -42.62 -12.96 -9.11
C GLU A 147 -43.54 -13.98 -8.44
N ARG A 148 -43.28 -14.33 -7.18
CA ARG A 148 -44.13 -15.23 -6.40
C ARG A 148 -45.55 -14.70 -6.25
N ARG A 149 -45.71 -13.41 -5.89
CA ARG A 149 -47.05 -12.79 -5.79
C ARG A 149 -47.78 -12.76 -7.12
N MET A 150 -47.06 -12.48 -8.21
CA MET A 150 -47.63 -12.48 -9.56
C MET A 150 -48.10 -13.87 -9.97
N GLN A 151 -47.30 -14.91 -9.71
CA GLN A 151 -47.69 -16.31 -9.95
C GLN A 151 -48.96 -16.68 -9.18
N LEU A 152 -49.04 -16.35 -7.88
CA LEU A 152 -50.22 -16.62 -7.07
C LEU A 152 -51.48 -15.92 -7.61
N CYS A 153 -51.36 -14.68 -8.10
CA CYS A 153 -52.48 -13.98 -8.73
C CYS A 153 -52.92 -14.67 -10.03
N ILE A 154 -51.98 -15.13 -10.85
CA ILE A 154 -52.27 -15.85 -12.10
C ILE A 154 -52.96 -17.18 -11.79
N GLU A 155 -52.48 -17.94 -10.81
CA GLU A 155 -53.08 -19.21 -10.38
C GLU A 155 -54.54 -19.02 -9.95
N LYS A 156 -54.80 -18.04 -9.06
CA LYS A 156 -56.17 -17.71 -8.63
C LYS A 156 -57.08 -17.36 -9.80
N TYR A 157 -56.61 -16.53 -10.74
CA TYR A 157 -57.39 -16.15 -11.93
C TYR A 157 -57.72 -17.36 -12.82
N LEU A 158 -56.79 -18.31 -12.97
CA LEU A 158 -57.04 -19.54 -13.73
C LEU A 158 -58.02 -20.48 -13.02
N GLU A 159 -57.98 -20.58 -11.69
CA GLU A 159 -58.93 -21.35 -10.89
C GLU A 159 -60.35 -20.81 -11.01
N ASP A 160 -60.53 -19.48 -10.82
CA ASP A 160 -61.84 -18.82 -10.92
C ASP A 160 -62.48 -19.03 -12.31
N ASN A 161 -61.69 -18.96 -13.38
CA ASN A 161 -62.17 -19.19 -14.74
C ASN A 161 -62.50 -20.66 -15.04
N LYS A 162 -61.76 -21.63 -14.46
CA LYS A 162 -62.10 -23.06 -14.60
C LYS A 162 -63.42 -23.40 -13.91
N VAL A 163 -63.73 -22.78 -12.77
CA VAL A 163 -65.00 -22.99 -12.06
C VAL A 163 -66.18 -22.39 -12.86
N ASN A 164 -65.97 -21.28 -13.56
CA ASN A 164 -67.01 -20.65 -14.37
C ASN A 164 -67.36 -21.39 -15.67
N ILE A 165 -66.48 -22.23 -16.21
CA ILE A 165 -66.73 -23.01 -17.44
C ILE A 165 -67.47 -24.33 -17.14
N ASN A 166 -67.40 -24.83 -15.90
CA ASN A 166 -67.99 -26.11 -15.47
C ASN A 166 -69.36 -25.95 -14.77
N LYS A 167 -69.98 -24.77 -14.80
CA LYS A 167 -71.35 -24.48 -14.35
C LYS A 167 -72.24 -24.17 -15.53
#